data_AF-A0A255R8V2-F1
#
_entry.id   AF-A0A255R8V2-F1
#
_cell.length_a   1.000
_cell.length_b   1.000
_cell.length_c   1.000
_cell.angle_alpha   90.00
_cell.angle_beta   90.00
_cell.angle_gamma   90.00
#
_symmetry.space_group_name_H-M   'P 1'
#
loop_
_entity.id
_entity.type
_entity.pdbx_description
1 polymer ?
#
loop_
_entity_poly.entity_id
_entity_poly.type
_entity_poly.pdbx_seq_one_letter_code
_entity_poly.pdbx_strand_id
1 'polypeptide(L)'
;MDLELVNIHRRNNQRTVHDWVGYGSHRQRIMAMIQTATEAMSRHDRVAILGAGNCNDIDLTWLLQHFAEVHLVDVDTGAMDHAISKLGVDHDAVHRHGDFDVAAPLMGGHTPGSLAQGSPIAVGDCDLVVSSGLLSQLAMSVQRLRYKESLLDDPKLVLSWVREGHIRTVGEMLRPNGHAVFAFDFVSSDSAPQLLHCDAAAADPDQVERLAASLLSMGNFFAGVHPGGVLAAIQKTPSIQLFSTEKPWIWEIGPRRYLVAGATVQKTAQAGGEIA
;
A
#
# COMPACT_ATOMS: atom_id res chain seq x y z
N MET A 1 -17.45 -10.62 4.22
CA MET A 1 -16.77 -10.13 3.01
C MET A 1 -17.84 -9.77 1.98
N ASP A 2 -17.97 -8.50 1.58
CA ASP A 2 -18.80 -8.17 0.43
C ASP A 2 -18.11 -8.74 -0.82
N LEU A 3 -18.71 -9.79 -1.40
CA LEU A 3 -18.21 -10.45 -2.60
C LEU A 3 -17.98 -9.45 -3.75
N GLU A 4 -18.70 -8.33 -3.78
CA GLU A 4 -18.52 -7.31 -4.80
C GLU A 4 -17.17 -6.60 -4.69
N LEU A 5 -16.69 -6.27 -3.47
CA LEU A 5 -15.39 -5.63 -3.27
C LEU A 5 -14.24 -6.53 -3.71
N VAL A 6 -14.31 -7.81 -3.36
CA VAL A 6 -13.34 -8.80 -3.85
C VAL A 6 -13.37 -8.89 -5.37
N ASN A 7 -14.56 -8.92 -5.97
CA ASN A 7 -14.70 -8.93 -7.42
C ASN A 7 -14.22 -7.63 -8.09
N ILE A 8 -14.17 -6.50 -7.39
CA ILE A 8 -13.55 -5.27 -7.88
C ILE A 8 -12.04 -5.45 -7.95
N HIS A 9 -11.41 -5.91 -6.88
CA HIS A 9 -9.95 -6.13 -6.83
C HIS A 9 -9.51 -7.15 -7.86
N ARG A 10 -10.21 -8.29 -7.96
CA ARG A 10 -9.97 -9.31 -9.00
C ARG A 10 -10.09 -8.75 -10.41
N ARG A 11 -11.10 -7.93 -10.70
CA ARG A 11 -11.24 -7.27 -12.01
C ARG A 11 -10.12 -6.29 -12.31
N ASN A 12 -9.63 -5.56 -11.31
CA ASN A 12 -8.48 -4.67 -11.49
C ASN A 12 -7.23 -5.48 -11.84
N ASN A 13 -6.94 -6.57 -11.12
CA ASN A 13 -5.82 -7.45 -11.42
C ASN A 13 -5.95 -8.09 -12.82
N GLN A 14 -7.13 -8.58 -13.20
CA GLN A 14 -7.36 -9.12 -14.55
C GLN A 14 -7.08 -8.10 -15.66
N ARG A 15 -7.36 -6.81 -15.44
CA ARG A 15 -7.11 -5.75 -16.43
C ARG A 15 -5.63 -5.41 -16.58
N THR A 16 -4.83 -5.61 -15.54
CA THR A 16 -3.42 -5.20 -15.51
C THR A 16 -2.45 -6.37 -15.62
N VAL A 17 -2.95 -7.60 -15.71
CA VAL A 17 -2.13 -8.84 -15.71
C VAL A 17 -1.00 -8.85 -16.76
N HIS A 18 -1.21 -8.18 -17.89
CA HIS A 18 -0.22 -8.07 -18.97
C HIS A 18 0.50 -6.72 -19.03
N ASP A 19 0.22 -5.79 -18.10
CA ASP A 19 0.72 -4.41 -18.14
C ASP A 19 2.04 -4.22 -17.38
N TRP A 20 2.96 -5.17 -17.49
CA TRP A 20 4.27 -5.08 -16.85
C TRP A 20 5.08 -3.85 -17.30
N VAL A 21 4.92 -3.48 -18.58
CA VAL A 21 5.64 -2.36 -19.20
C VAL A 21 5.07 -1.02 -18.73
N GLY A 22 3.73 -0.86 -18.67
CA GLY A 22 3.10 0.38 -18.20
C GLY A 22 3.45 0.72 -16.77
N TYR A 23 3.70 -0.28 -15.93
CA TYR A 23 4.17 -0.09 -14.56
C TYR A 23 5.65 0.30 -14.43
N GLY A 24 6.43 0.33 -15.51
CA GLY A 24 7.90 0.46 -15.46
C GLY A 24 8.41 1.64 -14.62
N SER A 25 7.96 2.86 -14.90
CA SER A 25 8.40 4.06 -14.17
C SER A 25 7.93 4.07 -12.71
N HIS A 26 6.73 3.56 -12.45
CA HIS A 26 6.19 3.45 -11.10
C HIS A 26 6.92 2.39 -10.27
N ARG A 27 7.16 1.21 -10.85
CA ARG A 27 7.97 0.14 -10.27
C ARG A 27 9.37 0.63 -9.94
N GLN A 28 10.00 1.41 -10.83
CA GLN A 28 11.32 2.00 -10.52
C GLN A 28 11.30 2.87 -9.26
N ARG A 29 10.27 3.72 -9.09
CA ARG A 29 10.12 4.56 -7.89
C ARG A 29 9.93 3.73 -6.63
N ILE A 30 9.03 2.74 -6.67
CA ILE A 30 8.77 1.86 -5.52
C ILE A 30 10.00 1.03 -5.18
N MET A 31 10.66 0.46 -6.18
CA MET A 31 11.88 -0.33 -5.99
C MET A 31 13.03 0.50 -5.42
N ALA A 32 13.17 1.77 -5.82
CA ALA A 32 14.16 2.68 -5.22
C ALA A 32 13.88 2.89 -3.72
N MET A 33 12.62 3.10 -3.33
CA MET A 33 12.24 3.21 -1.90
C MET A 33 12.54 1.92 -1.12
N ILE A 34 12.23 0.76 -1.72
CA ILE A 34 12.51 -0.56 -1.14
C ILE A 34 14.01 -0.78 -0.97
N GLN A 35 14.81 -0.43 -1.97
CA GLN A 35 16.27 -0.55 -1.94
C GLN A 35 16.87 0.32 -0.84
N THR A 36 16.48 1.60 -0.76
CA THR A 36 16.92 2.50 0.32
C THR A 36 16.53 1.98 1.71
N ALA A 37 15.30 1.46 1.87
CA ALA A 37 14.88 0.85 3.13
C ALA A 37 15.72 -0.40 3.44
N THR A 38 16.03 -1.22 2.45
CA THR A 38 16.83 -2.45 2.59
C THR A 38 18.27 -2.13 3.00
N GLU A 39 18.89 -1.13 2.38
CA GLU A 39 20.24 -0.67 2.73
C GLU A 39 20.33 -0.13 4.17
N ALA A 40 19.24 0.43 4.70
CA ALA A 40 19.18 0.93 6.07
C ALA A 40 18.97 -0.17 7.14
N MET A 41 18.68 -1.41 6.72
CA MET A 41 18.46 -2.55 7.62
C MET A 41 19.71 -3.41 7.77
N SER A 42 19.89 -3.98 8.96
CA SER A 42 20.95 -4.94 9.24
C SER A 42 20.56 -6.40 8.97
N ARG A 43 19.28 -6.68 8.73
CA ARG A 43 18.72 -8.03 8.54
C ARG A 43 17.76 -8.03 7.36
N HIS A 44 17.84 -9.06 6.53
CA HIS A 44 17.06 -9.22 5.30
C HIS A 44 16.50 -10.64 5.21
N ASP A 45 15.78 -11.10 6.24
CA ASP A 45 15.22 -12.45 6.22
C ASP A 45 13.85 -12.46 5.57
N ARG A 46 12.97 -11.52 5.96
CA ARG A 46 11.56 -11.53 5.57
C ARG A 46 11.08 -10.20 5.01
N VAL A 47 10.48 -10.26 3.83
CA VAL A 47 9.70 -9.15 3.26
C VAL A 47 8.25 -9.56 3.05
N ALA A 48 7.31 -8.68 3.37
CA ALA A 48 5.89 -8.85 3.05
C ALA A 48 5.39 -7.76 2.10
N ILE A 49 4.66 -8.17 1.06
CA ILE A 49 4.02 -7.29 0.08
C ILE A 49 2.51 -7.36 0.30
N LEU A 50 1.91 -6.25 0.77
CA LEU A 50 0.48 -6.13 1.02
C LEU A 50 -0.22 -5.55 -0.20
N GLY A 51 -1.25 -6.25 -0.68
CA GLY A 51 -1.91 -5.92 -1.95
C GLY A 51 -1.04 -6.30 -3.14
N ALA A 52 -0.42 -7.48 -3.07
CA ALA A 52 0.60 -7.90 -4.04
C ALA A 52 0.09 -8.00 -5.49
N GLY A 53 -1.20 -8.28 -5.69
CA GLY A 53 -1.84 -8.41 -7.01
C GLY A 53 -1.01 -9.21 -8.01
N ASN A 54 -0.78 -8.64 -9.19
CA ASN A 54 0.08 -9.22 -10.24
C ASN A 54 1.58 -8.91 -10.05
N CYS A 55 1.96 -8.25 -8.95
CA CYS A 55 3.31 -7.74 -8.67
C CYS A 55 3.89 -6.84 -9.77
N ASN A 56 3.06 -6.12 -10.55
CA ASN A 56 3.57 -5.30 -11.65
C ASN A 56 4.41 -4.11 -11.18
N ASP A 57 4.21 -3.66 -9.94
CA ASP A 57 4.92 -2.55 -9.29
C ASP A 57 6.14 -2.99 -8.47
N ILE A 58 6.44 -4.29 -8.42
CA ILE A 58 7.50 -4.88 -7.62
C ILE A 58 8.37 -5.81 -8.47
N ASP A 59 9.69 -5.74 -8.29
CA ASP A 59 10.62 -6.70 -8.87
C ASP A 59 10.81 -7.88 -7.91
N LEU A 60 10.00 -8.94 -8.10
CA LEU A 60 10.04 -10.12 -7.24
C LEU A 60 11.38 -10.88 -7.33
N THR A 61 12.03 -10.86 -8.49
CA THR A 61 13.35 -11.49 -8.67
C THR A 61 14.39 -10.78 -7.83
N TRP A 62 14.37 -9.44 -7.81
CA TRP A 62 15.25 -8.67 -6.93
C TRP A 62 14.98 -8.99 -5.46
N LEU A 63 13.71 -9.06 -5.03
CA LEU A 63 13.37 -9.38 -3.64
C LEU A 63 13.92 -10.75 -3.22
N LEU A 64 13.79 -11.78 -4.06
CA LEU A 64 14.29 -13.13 -3.76
C LEU A 64 15.82 -13.25 -3.73
N GLN A 65 16.54 -12.30 -4.31
CA GLN A 65 18.00 -12.24 -4.19
C GLN A 65 18.45 -11.60 -2.87
N HIS A 66 17.58 -10.83 -2.21
CA HIS A 66 17.92 -10.05 -1.01
C HIS A 66 17.25 -10.57 0.25
N PHE A 67 16.11 -11.26 0.13
CA PHE A 67 15.35 -11.79 1.26
C PHE A 67 15.27 -13.32 1.21
N ALA A 68 15.38 -13.95 2.39
CA ALA A 68 15.25 -15.41 2.52
C ALA A 68 13.80 -15.89 2.29
N GLU A 69 12.81 -15.08 2.69
CA GLU A 69 11.39 -15.36 2.51
C GLU A 69 10.68 -14.10 1.97
N VAL A 70 9.88 -14.28 0.92
CA VAL A 70 9.01 -13.26 0.34
C VAL A 70 7.55 -13.66 0.55
N HIS A 71 6.80 -12.84 1.28
CA HIS A 71 5.39 -13.07 1.56
C HIS A 71 4.52 -12.17 0.69
N LEU A 72 3.67 -12.76 -0.15
CA LEU A 72 2.70 -12.04 -0.96
C LEU A 72 1.32 -12.16 -0.30
N VAL A 73 0.70 -11.02 -0.03
CA VAL A 73 -0.63 -10.95 0.61
C VAL A 73 -1.59 -10.25 -0.34
N ASP A 74 -2.64 -10.94 -0.76
CA ASP A 74 -3.70 -10.37 -1.60
C ASP A 74 -5.01 -11.15 -1.46
N VAL A 75 -6.15 -10.52 -1.75
CA VAL A 75 -7.45 -11.20 -1.81
C VAL A 75 -7.62 -12.02 -3.10
N ASP A 76 -6.80 -11.75 -4.11
CA ASP A 76 -6.77 -12.44 -5.39
C ASP A 76 -5.55 -13.37 -5.48
N THR A 77 -5.70 -14.57 -4.94
CA THR A 77 -4.69 -15.63 -5.03
C THR A 77 -4.27 -15.91 -6.47
N GLY A 78 -5.21 -15.84 -7.44
CA GLY A 78 -4.92 -16.11 -8.85
C GLY A 78 -3.97 -15.08 -9.47
N ALA A 79 -4.03 -13.82 -9.05
CA ALA A 79 -3.10 -12.79 -9.49
C ALA A 79 -1.67 -13.07 -9.01
N MET A 80 -1.51 -13.47 -7.74
CA MET A 80 -0.21 -13.84 -7.17
C MET A 80 0.36 -15.09 -7.85
N ASP A 81 -0.46 -16.11 -8.09
CA ASP A 81 -0.04 -17.33 -8.79
C ASP A 81 0.44 -17.03 -10.22
N HIS A 82 -0.27 -16.13 -10.92
CA HIS A 82 0.14 -15.67 -12.23
C HIS A 82 1.49 -14.94 -12.18
N ALA A 83 1.67 -14.03 -11.22
CA ALA A 83 2.92 -13.28 -11.06
C ALA A 83 4.12 -14.22 -10.84
N ILE A 84 3.98 -15.18 -9.92
CA ILE A 84 5.02 -16.17 -9.62
C ILE A 84 5.33 -17.03 -10.86
N SER A 85 4.30 -17.57 -11.51
CA SER A 85 4.47 -18.42 -12.70
C SER A 85 5.13 -17.68 -13.86
N LYS A 86 4.75 -16.43 -14.10
CA LYS A 86 5.29 -15.58 -15.16
C LYS A 86 6.77 -15.27 -14.95
N LEU A 87 7.19 -15.07 -13.71
CA LEU A 87 8.57 -14.71 -13.36
C LEU A 87 9.49 -15.93 -13.23
N GLY A 88 8.92 -17.15 -13.18
CA GLY A 88 9.70 -18.40 -13.09
C GLY A 88 10.58 -18.46 -11.84
N VAL A 89 10.12 -17.84 -10.75
CA VAL A 89 10.86 -17.73 -9.50
C VAL A 89 10.69 -18.97 -8.62
N ASP A 90 11.64 -19.19 -7.72
CA ASP A 90 11.60 -20.28 -6.75
C ASP A 90 10.33 -20.21 -5.89
N HIS A 91 9.60 -21.32 -5.84
CA HIS A 91 8.34 -21.43 -5.12
C HIS A 91 8.55 -21.61 -3.60
N ASP A 92 9.70 -22.09 -3.15
CA ASP A 92 9.91 -22.45 -1.74
C ASP A 92 10.15 -21.21 -0.86
N ALA A 93 10.78 -20.17 -1.43
CA ALA A 93 11.01 -18.88 -0.76
C ALA A 93 9.85 -17.89 -0.93
N VAL A 94 8.81 -18.21 -1.71
CA VAL A 94 7.64 -17.35 -1.93
C VAL A 94 6.40 -17.92 -1.25
N HIS A 95 5.94 -17.24 -0.20
CA HIS A 95 4.76 -17.62 0.56
C HIS A 95 3.54 -16.79 0.14
N ARG A 96 2.45 -17.47 -0.22
CA ARG A 96 1.18 -16.83 -0.61
C ARG A 96 0.20 -16.81 0.55
N HIS A 97 -0.37 -15.64 0.80
CA HIS A 97 -1.39 -15.41 1.82
C HIS A 97 -2.63 -14.86 1.13
N GLY A 98 -3.41 -15.78 0.55
CA GLY A 98 -4.61 -15.52 -0.23
C GLY A 98 -5.88 -15.37 0.62
N ASP A 99 -6.97 -14.93 -0.02
CA ASP A 99 -8.30 -14.77 0.58
C ASP A 99 -8.32 -13.94 1.88
N PHE A 100 -7.35 -13.05 2.02
CA PHE A 100 -7.21 -12.20 3.19
C PHE A 100 -7.84 -10.82 2.91
N ASP A 101 -8.91 -10.51 3.65
CA ASP A 101 -9.53 -9.19 3.62
C ASP A 101 -8.78 -8.25 4.58
N VAL A 102 -7.86 -7.44 4.03
CA VAL A 102 -7.13 -6.44 4.82
C VAL A 102 -8.06 -5.35 5.35
N ALA A 103 -9.26 -5.14 4.80
CA ALA A 103 -10.20 -4.12 5.28
C ALA A 103 -10.98 -4.57 6.52
N ALA A 104 -11.29 -5.87 6.64
CA ALA A 104 -12.17 -6.39 7.69
C ALA A 104 -11.64 -6.14 9.13
N PRO A 105 -10.36 -6.42 9.46
CA PRO A 105 -9.82 -6.10 10.79
C PRO A 105 -9.81 -4.60 11.10
N LEU A 106 -9.77 -3.75 10.08
CA LEU A 106 -9.68 -2.29 10.21
C LEU A 106 -11.02 -1.64 10.56
N MET A 107 -12.12 -2.35 10.32
CA MET A 107 -13.48 -1.92 10.66
C MET A 107 -14.06 -2.67 11.87
N GLY A 108 -13.46 -3.80 12.24
CA GLY A 108 -13.83 -4.66 13.37
C GLY A 108 -13.48 -4.02 14.71
N GLY A 109 -14.38 -3.18 15.22
CA GLY A 109 -14.25 -2.54 16.53
C GLY A 109 -15.25 -1.41 16.78
N HIS A 110 -15.89 -0.91 15.73
CA HIS A 110 -16.74 0.28 15.81
C HIS A 110 -18.17 0.09 15.25
N THR A 111 -18.58 -1.15 14.99
CA THR A 111 -19.98 -1.49 14.65
C THR A 111 -20.55 -2.49 15.68
N PRO A 112 -21.66 -2.17 16.37
CA PRO A 112 -22.37 -3.15 17.19
C PRO A 112 -22.91 -4.28 16.29
N GLY A 113 -22.34 -5.49 16.42
CA GLY A 113 -22.87 -6.70 15.78
C GLY A 113 -22.32 -7.10 14.41
N SER A 114 -21.24 -6.51 13.89
CA SER A 114 -20.65 -6.92 12.60
C SER A 114 -19.43 -7.82 12.74
N LEU A 115 -19.43 -8.91 11.96
CA LEU A 115 -18.34 -9.85 11.66
C LEU A 115 -17.04 -9.09 11.32
N ALA A 116 -15.84 -9.39 11.82
CA ALA A 116 -15.35 -10.46 12.67
C ALA A 116 -14.07 -9.98 13.37
N GLN A 117 -13.68 -10.71 14.42
CA GLN A 117 -12.28 -10.96 14.73
C GLN A 117 -11.61 -11.48 13.45
N GLY A 118 -11.11 -10.60 12.59
CA GLY A 118 -10.23 -11.03 11.50
C GLY A 118 -8.98 -11.60 12.16
N SER A 119 -8.57 -12.81 11.76
CA SER A 119 -7.25 -13.28 12.14
C SER A 119 -6.24 -12.21 11.71
N PRO A 120 -5.25 -11.86 12.56
CA PRO A 120 -4.16 -10.98 12.12
C PRO A 120 -3.61 -11.49 10.80
N ILE A 121 -3.09 -10.60 9.94
CA ILE A 121 -2.28 -11.04 8.80
C ILE A 121 -1.23 -11.98 9.40
N ALA A 122 -1.26 -13.26 9.02
CA ALA A 122 -0.40 -14.30 9.61
C ALA A 122 1.07 -14.18 9.17
N VAL A 123 1.46 -12.99 8.72
CA VAL A 123 2.79 -12.60 8.31
C VAL A 123 3.25 -11.58 9.34
N GLY A 124 4.06 -12.03 10.30
CA GLY A 124 4.65 -11.20 11.34
C GLY A 124 6.15 -11.33 11.34
N ASP A 125 6.80 -10.48 12.12
CA ASP A 125 8.25 -10.43 12.24
C ASP A 125 8.96 -10.24 10.89
N CYS A 126 8.44 -9.31 10.07
CA CYS A 126 9.08 -8.88 8.83
C CYS A 126 10.20 -7.88 9.08
N ASP A 127 11.28 -7.98 8.31
CA ASP A 127 12.29 -6.93 8.26
C ASP A 127 11.78 -5.77 7.39
N LEU A 128 11.09 -6.08 6.26
CA LEU A 128 10.46 -5.11 5.39
C LEU A 128 8.96 -5.41 5.16
N VAL A 129 8.11 -4.38 5.19
CA VAL A 129 6.72 -4.48 4.71
C VAL A 129 6.47 -3.43 3.63
N VAL A 130 5.92 -3.82 2.49
CA VAL A 130 5.59 -2.93 1.37
C VAL A 130 4.08 -2.90 1.21
N SER A 131 3.51 -1.69 1.22
CA SER A 131 2.10 -1.43 0.96
C SER A 131 2.01 -0.44 -0.21
N SER A 132 1.93 -0.98 -1.43
CA SER A 132 1.79 -0.19 -2.65
C SER A 132 0.37 -0.26 -3.19
N GLY A 133 -0.31 0.87 -3.36
CA GLY A 133 -1.67 0.98 -3.89
C GLY A 133 -2.79 0.44 -2.99
N LEU A 134 -2.47 -0.35 -1.96
CA LEU A 134 -3.47 -0.96 -1.09
C LEU A 134 -4.27 0.08 -0.28
N LEU A 135 -3.63 1.13 0.24
CA LEU A 135 -4.30 2.12 1.09
C LEU A 135 -5.41 2.89 0.34
N SER A 136 -5.15 3.31 -0.90
CA SER A 136 -6.15 3.97 -1.76
C SER A 136 -7.28 3.01 -2.13
N GLN A 137 -6.95 1.75 -2.43
CA GLN A 137 -7.93 0.69 -2.70
C GLN A 137 -8.84 0.39 -1.50
N LEU A 138 -8.30 0.35 -0.28
CA LEU A 138 -9.07 0.19 0.95
C LEU A 138 -10.03 1.38 1.15
N ALA A 139 -9.54 2.61 0.99
CA ALA A 139 -10.36 3.82 1.10
C ALA A 139 -11.51 3.84 0.07
N MET A 140 -11.22 3.47 -1.19
CA MET A 140 -12.23 3.35 -2.24
C MET A 140 -13.27 2.26 -1.92
N SER A 141 -12.84 1.15 -1.31
CA SER A 141 -13.72 0.05 -0.94
C SER A 141 -14.74 0.48 0.13
N VAL A 142 -14.28 1.21 1.15
CA VAL A 142 -15.17 1.80 2.19
C VAL A 142 -16.19 2.74 1.58
N GLN A 143 -15.78 3.60 0.65
CA GLN A 143 -16.68 4.53 -0.03
C GLN A 143 -17.78 3.78 -0.80
N ARG A 144 -17.45 2.65 -1.44
CA ARG A 144 -18.41 1.84 -2.18
C ARG A 144 -19.43 1.13 -1.29
N LEU A 145 -18.99 0.59 -0.15
CA LEU A 145 -19.91 -0.04 0.82
C LEU A 145 -20.95 0.95 1.34
N ARG A 146 -20.57 2.21 1.57
CA ARG A 146 -21.48 3.27 2.01
C ARG A 146 -22.61 3.58 1.02
N TYR A 147 -22.38 3.42 -0.28
CA TYR A 147 -23.45 3.62 -1.25
C TYR A 147 -24.57 2.58 -1.10
N LYS A 148 -24.29 1.43 -0.48
CA LYS A 148 -25.25 0.34 -0.34
C LYS A 148 -25.93 0.32 1.01
N GLU A 149 -25.19 0.61 2.07
CA GLU A 149 -25.69 0.47 3.42
C GLU A 149 -25.53 1.83 4.13
N SER A 150 -26.63 2.45 4.54
CA SER A 150 -26.71 3.69 5.33
C SER A 150 -26.12 3.51 6.76
N LEU A 151 -25.11 2.66 6.93
CA LEU A 151 -24.67 2.10 8.20
C LEU A 151 -23.69 2.97 8.98
N LEU A 152 -23.26 4.11 8.44
CA LEU A 152 -22.15 4.86 9.02
C LEU A 152 -22.42 6.38 8.98
N ASP A 153 -22.61 6.99 10.15
CA ASP A 153 -23.01 8.40 10.27
C ASP A 153 -21.92 9.40 9.85
N ASP A 154 -20.63 9.02 9.85
CA ASP A 154 -19.53 9.90 9.41
C ASP A 154 -18.51 9.19 8.48
N PRO A 155 -18.48 9.52 7.16
CA PRO A 155 -17.51 8.97 6.19
C PRO A 155 -16.06 9.33 6.44
N LYS A 156 -15.80 10.51 6.98
CA LYS A 156 -14.42 10.93 7.24
C LYS A 156 -13.84 10.13 8.40
N LEU A 157 -14.65 9.84 9.41
CA LEU A 157 -14.25 9.05 10.57
C LEU A 157 -13.85 7.61 10.19
N VAL A 158 -14.68 6.93 9.39
CA VAL A 158 -14.35 5.54 8.99
C VAL A 158 -13.14 5.48 8.07
N LEU A 159 -12.99 6.45 7.16
CA LEU A 159 -11.79 6.54 6.33
C LEU A 159 -10.54 6.82 7.18
N SER A 160 -10.65 7.57 8.28
CA SER A 160 -9.54 7.70 9.24
C SER A 160 -9.23 6.40 9.97
N TRP A 161 -10.24 5.65 10.40
CA TRP A 161 -10.02 4.35 11.06
C TRP A 161 -9.33 3.34 10.14
N VAL A 162 -9.76 3.25 8.88
CA VAL A 162 -9.10 2.37 7.91
C VAL A 162 -7.65 2.76 7.69
N ARG A 163 -7.38 4.07 7.53
CA ARG A 163 -6.00 4.56 7.38
C ARG A 163 -5.14 4.27 8.62
N GLU A 164 -5.62 4.61 9.80
CA GLU A 164 -4.89 4.44 11.06
C GLU A 164 -4.70 2.96 11.41
N GLY A 165 -5.73 2.15 11.20
CA GLY A 165 -5.65 0.72 11.39
C GLY A 165 -4.64 0.08 10.43
N HIS A 166 -4.66 0.43 9.14
CA HIS A 166 -3.70 -0.10 8.16
C HIS A 166 -2.25 0.21 8.55
N ILE A 167 -1.98 1.47 8.89
CA ILE A 167 -0.65 1.91 9.34
C ILE A 167 -0.22 1.15 10.60
N ARG A 168 -1.13 0.97 11.57
CA ARG A 168 -0.85 0.21 12.79
C ARG A 168 -0.56 -1.25 12.50
N THR A 169 -1.37 -1.91 11.68
CA THR A 169 -1.17 -3.30 11.27
C THR A 169 0.19 -3.49 10.61
N VAL A 170 0.57 -2.61 9.68
CA VAL A 170 1.91 -2.61 9.09
C VAL A 170 3.00 -2.46 10.16
N GLY A 171 2.83 -1.53 11.11
CA GLY A 171 3.75 -1.37 12.24
C GLY A 171 3.84 -2.61 13.16
N GLU A 172 2.75 -3.34 13.34
CA GLU A 172 2.71 -4.58 14.13
C GLU A 172 3.45 -5.73 13.44
N MET A 173 3.37 -5.81 12.10
CA MET A 173 4.06 -6.83 11.29
C MET A 173 5.58 -6.70 11.30
N LEU A 174 6.13 -5.51 11.55
CA LEU A 174 7.57 -5.28 11.53
C LEU A 174 8.28 -5.87 12.75
N ARG A 175 9.54 -6.29 12.59
CA ARG A 175 10.48 -6.47 13.69
C ARG A 175 10.99 -5.11 14.21
N PRO A 176 11.52 -5.04 15.43
CA PRO A 176 12.32 -3.89 15.87
C PRO A 176 13.37 -3.50 14.82
N ASN A 177 13.45 -2.20 14.47
CA ASN A 177 14.29 -1.65 13.41
C ASN A 177 13.95 -2.05 11.97
N GLY A 178 12.91 -2.85 11.75
CA GLY A 178 12.37 -3.14 10.43
C GLY A 178 11.75 -1.89 9.79
N HIS A 179 11.62 -1.88 8.47
CA HIS A 179 11.09 -0.75 7.71
C HIS A 179 9.77 -1.09 7.02
N ALA A 180 8.94 -0.09 6.78
CA ALA A 180 7.83 -0.22 5.85
C ALA A 180 7.80 0.88 4.80
N VAL A 181 7.43 0.51 3.58
CA VAL A 181 7.28 1.39 2.43
C VAL A 181 5.79 1.51 2.13
N PHE A 182 5.29 2.75 2.12
CA PHE A 182 3.94 3.08 1.68
C PHE A 182 4.01 3.86 0.36
N ALA A 183 3.28 3.39 -0.65
CA ALA A 183 3.01 4.15 -1.87
C ALA A 183 1.50 4.16 -2.11
N PHE A 184 0.91 5.34 -2.33
CA PHE A 184 -0.53 5.48 -2.54
C PHE A 184 -0.85 6.62 -3.48
N ASP A 185 -1.72 6.34 -4.44
CA ASP A 185 -2.31 7.34 -5.32
C ASP A 185 -3.34 8.18 -4.55
N PHE A 186 -3.34 9.50 -4.81
CA PHE A 186 -4.21 10.44 -4.12
C PHE A 186 -4.98 11.37 -5.07
N VAL A 187 -4.64 11.45 -6.35
CA VAL A 187 -5.43 12.15 -7.40
C VAL A 187 -5.39 11.35 -8.69
N SER A 188 -6.47 11.37 -9.49
CA SER A 188 -6.49 10.83 -10.86
C SER A 188 -6.76 11.91 -11.89
N SER A 189 -6.30 11.68 -13.12
CA SER A 189 -6.67 12.42 -14.33
C SER A 189 -8.19 12.53 -14.56
N ASP A 190 -8.98 11.62 -13.99
CA ASP A 190 -10.45 11.68 -14.06
C ASP A 190 -11.01 12.94 -13.36
N SER A 191 -10.37 13.40 -12.27
CA SER A 191 -10.73 14.63 -11.55
C SER A 191 -9.75 15.79 -11.79
N ALA A 192 -8.60 15.53 -12.40
CA ALA A 192 -7.56 16.50 -12.70
C ALA A 192 -6.99 16.29 -14.12
N PRO A 193 -7.73 16.66 -15.19
CA PRO A 193 -7.32 16.41 -16.58
C PRO A 193 -5.94 16.96 -16.94
N GLN A 194 -5.46 17.99 -16.24
CA GLN A 194 -4.11 18.54 -16.42
C GLN A 194 -2.99 17.52 -16.21
N LEU A 195 -3.23 16.42 -15.47
CA LEU A 195 -2.28 15.31 -15.35
C LEU A 195 -2.00 14.64 -16.71
N LEU A 196 -2.95 14.68 -17.64
CA LEU A 196 -2.79 14.16 -19.01
C LEU A 196 -1.80 14.97 -19.86
N HIS A 197 -1.32 16.11 -19.37
CA HIS A 197 -0.28 16.90 -20.04
C HIS A 197 1.11 16.71 -19.42
N CYS A 198 1.22 15.94 -18.34
CA CYS A 198 2.48 15.66 -17.68
C CYS A 198 3.03 14.31 -18.14
N ASP A 199 4.24 14.30 -18.69
CA ASP A 199 4.98 13.07 -19.01
C ASP A 199 5.58 12.49 -17.72
N ALA A 200 5.16 11.29 -17.31
CA ALA A 200 5.64 10.65 -16.08
C ALA A 200 7.16 10.41 -16.06
N ALA A 201 7.78 10.18 -17.22
CA ALA A 201 9.21 9.90 -17.32
C ALA A 201 10.07 11.18 -17.36
N ALA A 202 9.51 12.29 -17.86
CA ALA A 202 10.24 13.54 -18.07
C ALA A 202 9.79 14.69 -17.16
N ALA A 203 8.77 14.50 -16.32
CA ALA A 203 8.25 15.56 -15.46
C ALA A 203 9.29 16.03 -14.44
N ASP A 204 9.47 17.36 -14.37
CA ASP A 204 10.22 18.02 -13.32
C ASP A 204 9.57 17.76 -11.94
N PRO A 205 10.28 17.14 -10.98
CA PRO A 205 9.74 16.88 -9.65
C PRO A 205 9.19 18.11 -8.94
N ASP A 206 9.78 19.29 -9.13
CA ASP A 206 9.31 20.51 -8.47
C ASP A 206 8.01 21.02 -9.11
N GLN A 207 7.82 20.80 -10.41
CA GLN A 207 6.55 21.08 -11.09
C GLN A 207 5.45 20.14 -10.62
N VAL A 208 5.76 18.85 -10.46
CA VAL A 208 4.81 17.85 -9.95
C VAL A 208 4.41 18.17 -8.51
N GLU A 209 5.36 18.56 -7.67
CA GLU A 209 5.10 18.97 -6.28
C GLU A 209 4.19 20.22 -6.21
N ARG A 210 4.46 21.25 -7.03
CA ARG A 210 3.58 22.44 -7.12
C ARG A 210 2.17 22.08 -7.58
N LEU A 211 2.05 21.21 -8.58
CA LEU A 211 0.75 20.74 -9.07
C LEU A 211 0.00 19.97 -7.96
N ALA A 212 0.69 19.06 -7.27
CA ALA A 212 0.13 18.32 -6.15
C ALA A 212 -0.36 19.25 -5.04
N ALA A 213 0.46 20.23 -4.62
CA ALA A 213 0.08 21.21 -3.61
C ALA A 213 -1.16 22.02 -4.01
N SER A 214 -1.24 22.44 -5.28
CA SER A 214 -2.41 23.15 -5.81
C SER A 214 -3.66 22.27 -5.81
N LEU A 215 -3.56 20.99 -6.14
CA LEU A 215 -4.71 20.08 -6.16
C LEU A 215 -5.20 19.77 -4.75
N LEU A 216 -4.27 19.58 -3.80
CA LEU A 216 -4.60 19.37 -2.39
C LEU A 216 -5.28 20.60 -1.79
N SER A 217 -4.82 21.82 -2.09
CA SER A 217 -5.44 23.06 -1.59
C SER A 217 -6.86 23.28 -2.14
N MET A 218 -7.14 22.77 -3.34
CA MET A 218 -8.49 22.77 -3.94
C MET A 218 -9.38 21.63 -3.41
N GLY A 219 -8.88 20.76 -2.52
CA GLY A 219 -9.62 19.60 -2.05
C GLY A 219 -9.76 18.48 -3.07
N ASN A 220 -8.99 18.49 -4.16
CA ASN A 220 -9.04 17.49 -5.22
C ASN A 220 -8.11 16.33 -4.90
N PHE A 221 -8.60 15.40 -4.09
CA PHE A 221 -7.93 14.15 -3.76
C PHE A 221 -8.93 13.05 -3.40
N PHE A 222 -8.51 11.79 -3.49
CA PHE A 222 -9.35 10.67 -3.06
C PHE A 222 -9.57 10.71 -1.55
N ALA A 223 -10.83 10.63 -1.12
CA ALA A 223 -11.14 10.75 0.29
C ALA A 223 -10.48 9.60 1.09
N GLY A 224 -9.84 9.95 2.20
CA GLY A 224 -9.13 8.99 3.06
C GLY A 224 -7.61 8.94 2.83
N VAL A 225 -7.10 9.39 1.68
CA VAL A 225 -5.67 9.27 1.31
C VAL A 225 -4.97 10.60 1.03
N HIS A 226 -5.44 11.68 1.67
CA HIS A 226 -4.69 12.94 1.68
C HIS A 226 -3.28 12.71 2.25
N PRO A 227 -2.18 13.05 1.55
CA PRO A 227 -0.81 12.75 2.01
C PRO A 227 -0.51 13.26 3.42
N GLY A 228 -0.87 14.50 3.73
CA GLY A 228 -0.71 15.04 5.09
C GLY A 228 -1.50 14.30 6.17
N GLY A 229 -2.64 13.70 5.82
CA GLY A 229 -3.43 12.89 6.75
C GLY A 229 -2.82 11.50 7.00
N VAL A 230 -2.16 10.94 5.98
CA VAL A 230 -1.35 9.71 6.10
C VAL A 230 -0.12 9.96 6.96
N LEU A 231 0.64 11.02 6.68
CA LEU A 231 1.81 11.39 7.49
C LEU A 231 1.44 11.67 8.95
N ALA A 232 0.34 12.39 9.20
CA ALA A 232 -0.16 12.62 10.55
C ALA A 232 -0.57 11.31 11.26
N ALA A 233 -1.12 10.34 10.54
CA ALA A 233 -1.45 9.03 11.12
C ALA A 233 -0.19 8.20 11.42
N ILE A 234 0.84 8.25 10.56
CA ILE A 234 2.16 7.67 10.83
C ILE A 234 2.75 8.27 12.11
N GLN A 235 2.79 9.60 12.22
CA GLN A 235 3.35 10.30 13.39
C GLN A 235 2.61 9.99 14.71
N LYS A 236 1.32 9.65 14.64
CA LYS A 236 0.52 9.26 15.80
C LYS A 236 0.70 7.79 16.20
N THR A 237 1.35 6.97 15.38
CA THR A 237 1.51 5.53 15.62
C THR A 237 2.79 5.26 16.41
N PRO A 238 2.74 4.95 17.72
CA PRO A 238 3.93 4.99 18.58
C PRO A 238 5.01 3.94 18.25
N SER A 239 4.63 2.85 17.59
CA SER A 239 5.53 1.75 17.25
C SER A 239 6.38 2.03 16.01
N ILE A 240 6.14 3.11 15.28
CA ILE A 240 6.87 3.46 14.07
C ILE A 240 7.25 4.94 14.06
N GLN A 241 8.30 5.27 13.32
CA GLN A 241 8.74 6.64 13.08
C GLN A 241 8.90 6.88 11.58
N LEU A 242 8.64 8.11 11.14
CA LEU A 242 8.88 8.49 9.75
C LEU A 242 10.38 8.47 9.47
N PHE A 243 10.79 7.69 8.47
CA PHE A 243 12.18 7.57 8.03
C PHE A 243 12.47 8.52 6.86
N SER A 244 11.63 8.47 5.82
CA SER A 244 11.74 9.37 4.68
C SER A 244 10.38 9.59 4.00
N THR A 245 10.30 10.63 3.17
CA THR A 245 9.17 10.90 2.28
C THR A 245 9.68 11.18 0.89
N GLU A 246 8.93 10.73 -0.11
CA GLU A 246 9.21 11.04 -1.50
C GLU A 246 8.47 12.30 -1.94
N LYS A 247 9.08 13.06 -2.86
CA LYS A 247 8.33 14.06 -3.63
C LYS A 247 7.23 13.33 -4.42
N PRO A 248 6.03 13.91 -4.56
CA PRO A 248 4.99 13.30 -5.37
C PRO A 248 5.48 13.02 -6.80
N TRP A 249 5.06 11.89 -7.36
CA TRP A 249 5.34 11.55 -8.75
C TRP A 249 4.07 11.22 -9.51
N ILE A 250 4.19 11.17 -10.84
CA ILE A 250 3.09 10.78 -11.71
C ILE A 250 3.25 9.31 -12.06
N TRP A 251 2.18 8.56 -11.90
CA TRP A 251 2.07 7.19 -12.39
C TRP A 251 1.11 7.16 -13.57
N GLU A 252 1.56 6.62 -14.70
CA GLU A 252 0.74 6.35 -15.88
C GLU A 252 0.34 4.88 -15.93
N ILE A 253 -0.96 4.62 -16.13
CA ILE A 253 -1.51 3.28 -16.32
C ILE A 253 -2.63 3.35 -17.36
N GLY A 254 -2.36 2.81 -18.54
CA GLY A 254 -3.25 2.92 -19.69
C GLY A 254 -3.63 4.38 -19.98
N PRO A 255 -4.93 4.73 -20.08
CA PRO A 255 -5.36 6.09 -20.39
C PRO A 255 -5.36 7.04 -19.18
N ARG A 256 -4.97 6.55 -18.00
CA ARG A 256 -5.07 7.31 -16.75
C ARG A 256 -3.71 7.68 -16.21
N ARG A 257 -3.69 8.82 -15.52
CA ARG A 257 -2.55 9.25 -14.73
C ARG A 257 -2.96 9.53 -13.30
N TYR A 258 -2.07 9.26 -12.38
CA TYR A 258 -2.27 9.42 -10.96
C TYR A 258 -1.14 10.24 -10.36
N LEU A 259 -1.47 11.10 -9.39
CA LEU A 259 -0.46 11.59 -8.45
C LEU A 259 -0.32 10.58 -7.32
N VAL A 260 0.92 10.21 -7.04
CA VAL A 260 1.28 9.22 -6.02
C VAL A 260 2.20 9.87 -5.00
N ALA A 261 1.98 9.53 -3.72
CA ALA A 261 2.84 9.91 -2.62
C ALA A 261 3.51 8.66 -2.05
N GLY A 262 4.71 8.84 -1.50
CA GLY A 262 5.52 7.78 -0.93
C GLY A 262 6.06 8.16 0.44
N ALA A 263 6.05 7.22 1.38
CA ALA A 263 6.68 7.38 2.68
C ALA A 263 7.32 6.07 3.13
N THR A 264 8.50 6.17 3.73
CA THR A 264 9.16 5.05 4.41
C THR A 264 9.13 5.32 5.90
N VAL A 265 8.83 4.29 6.68
CA VAL A 265 8.82 4.32 8.15
C VAL A 265 9.75 3.25 8.69
N GLN A 266 10.19 3.42 9.92
CA GLN A 266 10.96 2.42 10.65
C GLN A 266 10.25 2.08 11.95
N LYS A 267 10.21 0.80 12.33
CA LYS A 267 9.75 0.37 13.65
C LYS A 267 10.77 0.78 14.69
N THR A 268 10.31 1.46 15.73
CA THR A 268 11.18 1.84 16.85
C THR A 268 11.73 0.58 17.51
N ALA A 269 13.03 0.57 17.81
CA ALA A 269 13.55 -0.41 18.73
C ALA A 269 12.77 -0.25 20.05
N GLN A 270 12.10 -1.29 20.54
CA GLN A 270 11.64 -1.24 21.92
C GLN A 270 12.89 -0.94 22.75
N ALA A 271 12.88 0.17 23.50
CA ALA A 271 13.86 0.38 24.55
C ALA A 271 13.80 -0.88 25.41
N GLY A 272 14.91 -1.62 25.48
CA GLY A 272 14.98 -2.85 26.25
C GLY A 272 14.44 -2.57 27.64
N GLY A 273 13.21 -3.02 27.89
CA GLY A 273 12.69 -3.09 29.24
C GLY A 273 13.52 -4.18 29.90
N GLU A 274 14.59 -3.76 30.58
CA GLU A 274 15.14 -4.54 31.68
C GLU A 274 13.96 -4.84 32.61
N ILE A 275 13.53 -6.09 32.57
CA ILE A 275 12.71 -6.64 33.63
C ILE A 275 13.65 -6.73 34.82
N ALA A 276 13.48 -5.81 35.77
CA ALA A 276 14.05 -5.90 37.11
C ALA A 276 13.48 -7.10 37.87
#